data_AF-A0A8H7N1Z9-F1
#
_entry.id   AF-A0A8H7N1Z9-F1
#
_cell.length_a   1.000
_cell.length_b   1.000
_cell.length_c   1.000
_cell.angle_alpha   90.00
_cell.angle_beta   90.00
_cell.angle_gamma   90.00
#
_symmetry.space_group_name_H-M   'P 1'
#
loop_
_entity.id
_entity.type
_entity.pdbx_description
1 polymer ?
#
loop_
_entity_poly.entity_id
_entity_poly.type
_entity_poly.pdbx_seq_one_letter_code
_entity_poly.pdbx_strand_id
1 'polypeptide(L)'
;MVQAYFLLELYSMMYLCGKKDSLYGLKTHSKIISLARSSGMAQPTFTNTSEATEDLDSLWHEFIKAESHKRTIFAVHQLDTLWYQFLSIPRLFSHLEIKHELPCPEDYWAAPTSVQWAHRQLVNKNTGSSVPYPDAIRRFLSPEGDPASIPAFDSYGAINITHFLVSSAREISGWSTMTGMLSMERLEPLRTSLLALSPFIHSHPEASNPSPTWARQRGRRP
;
A
#
# COMPACT_ATOMS: atom_id res chain seq x y z
N MET A 1 -1.72 14.60 -14.38
CA MET A 1 -0.41 15.28 -14.20
C MET A 1 0.50 14.58 -13.19
N VAL A 2 0.08 14.32 -11.94
CA VAL A 2 0.91 13.60 -10.94
C VAL A 2 1.45 12.26 -11.47
N GLN A 3 0.58 11.39 -12.01
CA GLN A 3 0.96 10.10 -12.58
C GLN A 3 2.00 10.22 -13.72
N ALA A 4 1.86 11.23 -14.58
CA ALA A 4 2.80 11.44 -15.69
C ALA A 4 4.18 11.84 -15.18
N TYR A 5 4.25 12.75 -14.21
CA TYR A 5 5.54 13.11 -13.59
C TYR A 5 6.15 11.95 -12.81
N PHE A 6 5.33 11.14 -12.13
CA PHE A 6 5.77 9.93 -11.44
C PHE A 6 6.45 8.93 -12.40
N LEU A 7 5.80 8.63 -13.53
CA LEU A 7 6.37 7.75 -14.55
C LEU A 7 7.66 8.34 -15.15
N LEU A 8 7.69 9.66 -15.38
CA LEU A 8 8.88 10.34 -15.91
C LEU A 8 10.04 10.31 -14.93
N GLU A 9 9.79 10.47 -13.63
CA GLU A 9 10.80 10.36 -12.59
C GLU A 9 11.36 8.93 -12.52
N LEU A 10 10.49 7.92 -12.46
CA LEU A 10 10.91 6.51 -12.50
C LEU A 10 11.75 6.20 -13.73
N TYR A 11 11.29 6.63 -14.91
CA TYR A 11 12.03 6.45 -16.15
C TYR A 11 13.42 7.11 -16.11
N SER A 12 13.48 8.36 -15.67
CA SER A 12 14.73 9.12 -15.60
C SER A 12 15.73 8.52 -14.59
N MET A 13 15.23 8.07 -13.43
CA MET A 13 16.05 7.57 -12.34
C MET A 13 16.48 6.12 -12.52
N MET A 14 15.62 5.25 -13.06
CA MET A 14 15.86 3.81 -13.14
C MET A 14 16.34 3.32 -14.52
N TYR A 15 16.00 4.02 -15.61
CA TYR A 15 16.24 3.51 -16.97
C TYR A 15 17.23 4.36 -17.76
N LEU A 16 17.18 5.69 -17.68
CA LEU A 16 18.13 6.55 -18.39
C LEU A 16 19.50 6.61 -17.71
N CYS A 17 19.54 6.64 -16.37
CA CYS A 17 20.75 6.56 -15.54
C CYS A 17 21.86 7.58 -15.87
N GLY A 18 21.57 8.66 -16.60
CA GLY A 18 22.50 9.73 -16.92
C GLY A 18 22.60 10.77 -15.80
N LYS A 19 23.80 11.34 -15.53
CA LYS A 19 24.00 12.34 -14.46
C LYS A 19 23.09 13.57 -14.58
N LYS A 20 22.77 14.01 -15.80
CA LYS A 20 21.87 15.14 -16.04
C LYS A 20 20.41 14.74 -15.85
N ASP A 21 20.07 13.52 -16.24
CA ASP A 21 18.70 12.99 -16.23
C ASP A 21 18.27 12.60 -14.81
N SER A 22 19.17 12.06 -13.99
CA SER A 22 18.89 11.77 -12.58
C SER A 22 18.71 13.05 -11.75
N LEU A 23 19.50 14.11 -12.01
CA LEU A 23 19.27 15.42 -11.41
C LEU A 23 17.90 16.01 -11.80
N TYR A 24 17.45 15.77 -13.03
CA TYR A 24 16.12 16.18 -13.47
C TYR A 24 15.01 15.35 -12.80
N GLY A 25 15.19 14.03 -12.65
CA GLY A 25 14.30 13.16 -11.90
C GLY A 25 14.09 13.65 -10.45
N LEU A 26 15.19 13.91 -9.73
CA LEU A 26 15.12 14.41 -8.35
C LEU A 26 14.48 15.80 -8.23
N LYS A 27 14.72 16.69 -9.20
CA LYS A 27 14.01 17.99 -9.26
C LYS A 27 12.52 17.83 -9.56
N THR A 28 12.14 16.77 -10.26
CA THR A 28 10.74 16.45 -10.56
C THR A 28 10.02 15.93 -9.32
N HIS A 29 10.74 15.26 -8.42
CA HIS A 29 10.18 14.72 -7.17
C HIS A 29 9.43 15.76 -6.32
N SER A 30 10.09 16.90 -6.04
CA SER A 30 9.46 17.97 -5.25
C SER A 30 8.24 18.58 -5.94
N LYS A 31 8.23 18.61 -7.28
CA LYS A 31 7.06 19.05 -8.07
C LYS A 31 5.90 18.08 -7.96
N ILE A 32 6.16 16.77 -7.99
CA ILE A 32 5.12 15.73 -7.80
C ILE A 32 4.42 15.94 -6.46
N ILE A 33 5.21 16.10 -5.39
CA ILE A 33 4.67 16.27 -4.04
C ILE A 33 3.91 17.59 -3.90
N SER A 34 4.47 18.69 -4.41
CA SER A 34 3.77 19.99 -4.42
C SER A 34 2.44 19.90 -5.16
N LEU A 35 2.42 19.24 -6.32
CA LEU A 35 1.21 19.05 -7.11
C LEU A 35 0.19 18.19 -6.36
N ALA A 36 0.61 17.05 -5.81
CA ALA A 36 -0.25 16.14 -5.04
C ALA A 36 -0.91 16.85 -3.84
N ARG A 37 -0.15 17.70 -3.12
CA ARG A 37 -0.70 18.54 -2.04
C ARG A 37 -1.69 19.56 -2.56
N SER A 38 -1.33 20.32 -3.60
CA SER A 38 -2.21 21.36 -4.15
C SER A 38 -3.52 20.83 -4.73
N SER A 39 -3.52 19.59 -5.23
CA SER A 39 -4.72 18.93 -5.74
C SER A 39 -5.52 18.22 -4.66
N GLY A 40 -5.13 18.32 -3.38
CA GLY A 40 -5.79 17.64 -2.28
C GLY A 40 -5.71 16.11 -2.35
N MET A 41 -4.72 15.56 -3.07
CA MET A 41 -4.74 14.15 -3.48
C MET A 41 -4.65 13.16 -2.31
N ALA A 42 -4.10 13.62 -1.19
CA ALA A 42 -3.97 12.83 0.03
C ALA A 42 -5.28 12.75 0.84
N GLN A 43 -6.31 13.50 0.46
CA GLN A 43 -7.61 13.51 1.11
C GLN A 43 -8.58 12.53 0.41
N PRO A 44 -9.44 11.82 1.16
CA PRO A 44 -10.52 11.04 0.58
C PRO A 44 -11.39 11.91 -0.33
N THR A 45 -11.72 11.40 -1.51
CA THR A 45 -12.72 12.05 -2.35
C THR A 45 -14.08 11.74 -1.75
N PHE A 46 -14.74 12.74 -1.16
CA PHE A 46 -16.12 12.60 -0.72
C PHE A 46 -17.01 12.58 -1.97
N THR A 47 -17.30 11.39 -2.46
CA THR A 47 -18.35 11.18 -3.44
C THR A 47 -19.65 11.25 -2.65
N ASN A 48 -20.42 12.33 -2.82
CA ASN A 48 -21.77 12.42 -2.28
C ASN A 48 -22.65 11.42 -3.03
N THR A 49 -22.54 10.13 -2.69
CA THR A 49 -23.35 9.05 -3.25
C THR A 49 -24.77 9.07 -2.64
N SER A 50 -25.40 10.25 -2.62
CA SER A 50 -26.72 10.48 -2.06
C SER A 50 -27.46 11.47 -2.96
N GLU A 51 -28.25 10.93 -3.90
CA GLU A 51 -29.68 11.25 -4.12
C GLU A 51 -30.20 10.88 -5.51
N ALA A 52 -29.35 10.48 -6.46
CA ALA A 52 -29.80 9.88 -7.71
C ALA A 52 -29.04 8.56 -7.94
N THR A 53 -29.75 7.44 -7.94
CA THR A 53 -29.19 6.14 -8.37
C THR A 53 -28.75 6.25 -9.83
N GLU A 54 -27.48 6.56 -10.04
CA GLU A 54 -26.80 6.35 -11.31
C GLU A 54 -26.69 4.84 -11.59
N ASP A 55 -26.53 4.49 -12.86
CA ASP A 55 -26.36 3.10 -13.27
C ASP A 55 -25.12 2.44 -12.64
N LEU A 56 -25.10 1.11 -12.63
CA LEU A 56 -24.02 0.33 -12.01
C LEU A 56 -22.65 0.64 -12.62
N ASP A 57 -22.61 0.97 -13.92
CA ASP A 57 -21.39 1.34 -14.61
C ASP A 57 -20.84 2.67 -14.08
N SER A 58 -21.68 3.67 -13.86
CA SER A 58 -21.28 4.98 -13.35
C SER A 58 -20.67 4.87 -11.94
N LEU A 59 -21.32 4.09 -11.05
CA LEU A 59 -20.79 3.79 -9.72
C LEU A 59 -19.43 3.09 -9.78
N TRP A 60 -19.27 2.13 -10.69
CA TRP A 60 -18.00 1.42 -10.88
C TRP A 60 -16.91 2.35 -11.42
N HIS A 61 -17.21 3.20 -12.41
CA HIS A 61 -16.24 4.16 -12.94
C HIS A 61 -15.81 5.19 -11.88
N GLU A 62 -16.75 5.66 -11.05
CA GLU A 62 -16.44 6.55 -9.92
C GLU A 62 -15.54 5.86 -8.90
N PHE A 63 -15.85 4.61 -8.54
CA PHE A 63 -15.00 3.78 -7.69
C PHE A 63 -13.59 3.63 -8.27
N ILE A 64 -13.46 3.26 -9.54
CA ILE A 64 -12.15 3.08 -10.20
C ILE A 64 -11.36 4.39 -10.21
N LYS A 65 -12.02 5.53 -10.44
CA LYS A 65 -11.39 6.85 -10.41
C LYS A 65 -10.89 7.19 -9.00
N ALA A 66 -11.70 6.98 -7.97
CA ALA A 66 -11.34 7.24 -6.57
C ALA A 66 -10.20 6.31 -6.11
N GLU A 67 -10.28 5.02 -6.43
CA GLU A 67 -9.24 4.04 -6.10
C GLU A 67 -7.92 4.34 -6.84
N SER A 68 -7.98 4.72 -8.11
CA SER A 68 -6.80 5.11 -8.90
C SER A 68 -6.12 6.35 -8.30
N HIS A 69 -6.90 7.30 -7.80
CA HIS A 69 -6.40 8.49 -7.12
C HIS A 69 -5.71 8.13 -5.79
N LYS A 70 -6.35 7.29 -4.97
CA LYS A 70 -5.79 6.74 -3.73
C LYS A 70 -4.48 5.97 -3.98
N ARG A 71 -4.45 5.04 -4.95
CA ARG A 71 -3.25 4.29 -5.31
C ARG A 71 -2.13 5.19 -5.85
N THR A 72 -2.47 6.26 -6.56
CA THR A 72 -1.47 7.25 -7.02
C THR A 72 -0.75 7.93 -5.85
N ILE A 73 -1.47 8.37 -4.80
CA ILE A 73 -0.80 9.01 -3.66
C ILE A 73 0.05 8.04 -2.86
N PHE A 74 -0.39 6.79 -2.72
CA PHE A 74 0.42 5.73 -2.12
C PHE A 74 1.69 5.47 -2.93
N ALA A 75 1.62 5.42 -4.26
CA ALA A 75 2.79 5.28 -5.12
C ALA A 75 3.77 6.46 -4.95
N VAL A 76 3.29 7.71 -4.85
CA VAL A 76 4.15 8.87 -4.57
C VAL A 76 4.86 8.71 -3.22
N HIS A 77 4.15 8.28 -2.18
CA HIS A 77 4.74 8.01 -0.87
C HIS A 77 5.78 6.88 -0.91
N GLN A 78 5.48 5.78 -1.61
CA GLN A 78 6.43 4.70 -1.83
C GLN A 78 7.72 5.22 -2.47
N LEU A 79 7.62 6.04 -3.52
CA LEU A 79 8.78 6.60 -4.21
C LEU A 79 9.62 7.53 -3.30
N ASP A 80 8.97 8.41 -2.54
CA ASP A 80 9.65 9.29 -1.57
C ASP A 80 10.41 8.48 -0.50
N THR A 81 9.79 7.42 0.01
CA THR A 81 10.48 6.51 0.97
C THR A 81 11.62 5.72 0.32
N LEU A 82 11.52 5.34 -0.96
CA LEU A 82 12.58 4.65 -1.69
C LEU A 82 13.79 5.55 -1.91
N TRP A 83 13.59 6.83 -2.25
CA TRP A 83 14.68 7.80 -2.37
C TRP A 83 15.36 8.07 -1.05
N TYR A 84 14.60 8.10 0.04
CA TYR A 84 15.18 8.12 1.36
C TYR A 84 16.04 6.87 1.63
N GLN A 85 15.56 5.69 1.28
CA GLN A 85 16.28 4.44 1.52
C GLN A 85 17.56 4.32 0.68
N PHE A 86 17.47 4.55 -0.62
CA PHE A 86 18.56 4.27 -1.58
C PHE A 86 19.50 5.43 -1.79
N LEU A 87 18.99 6.67 -1.76
CA LEU A 87 19.75 7.86 -2.13
C LEU A 87 20.06 8.75 -0.92
N SER A 88 19.56 8.39 0.27
CA SER A 88 19.65 9.22 1.48
C SER A 88 19.04 10.61 1.32
N ILE A 89 18.10 10.77 0.39
CA ILE A 89 17.39 12.04 0.17
C ILE A 89 16.32 12.18 1.24
N PRO A 90 16.26 13.29 2.00
CA PRO A 90 15.23 13.48 3.02
C PRO A 90 13.82 13.33 2.43
N ARG A 91 12.96 12.58 3.13
CA ARG A 91 11.55 12.44 2.75
C ARG A 91 10.88 13.81 2.70
N LEU A 92 10.17 14.05 1.61
CA LEU A 92 9.42 15.27 1.39
C LEU A 92 7.93 15.07 1.66
N PHE A 93 7.46 13.83 1.82
CA PHE A 93 6.05 13.49 2.03
C PHE A 93 5.85 12.64 3.29
N SER A 94 5.03 13.12 4.22
CA SER A 94 4.76 12.42 5.47
C SER A 94 3.60 11.44 5.32
N HIS A 95 3.73 10.26 5.93
CA HIS A 95 2.64 9.28 6.04
C HIS A 95 1.37 9.86 6.69
N LEU A 96 1.50 10.88 7.57
CA LEU A 96 0.38 11.55 8.21
C LEU A 96 -0.43 12.44 7.24
N GLU A 97 0.15 12.81 6.09
CA GLU A 97 -0.57 13.58 5.07
C GLU A 97 -1.60 12.71 4.35
N ILE A 98 -1.38 11.39 4.29
CA ILE A 98 -2.30 10.44 3.67
C ILE A 98 -3.46 10.18 4.62
N LYS A 99 -4.64 10.71 4.26
CA LYS A 99 -5.90 10.53 5.00
C LYS A 99 -6.80 9.46 4.38
N HIS A 100 -6.36 8.86 3.28
CA HIS A 100 -7.03 7.72 2.67
C HIS A 100 -7.02 6.50 3.58
N GLU A 101 -8.00 5.63 3.35
CA GLU A 101 -7.96 4.27 3.83
C GLU A 101 -6.90 3.43 3.10
N LEU A 102 -6.68 2.20 3.54
CA LEU A 102 -5.85 1.27 2.78
C LEU A 102 -6.45 1.05 1.36
N PRO A 103 -5.60 0.81 0.34
CA PRO A 103 -6.07 0.40 -0.97
C PRO A 103 -6.98 -0.83 -0.90
N CYS A 104 -8.00 -0.88 -1.75
CA CYS A 104 -8.82 -2.09 -1.84
C CYS A 104 -7.99 -3.23 -2.43
N PRO A 105 -8.38 -4.50 -2.21
CA PRO A 105 -7.71 -5.62 -2.85
C PRO A 105 -7.70 -5.50 -4.38
N GLU A 106 -6.63 -5.98 -5.02
CA GLU A 106 -6.43 -5.91 -6.47
C GLU A 106 -7.62 -6.42 -7.28
N ASP A 107 -8.27 -7.50 -6.84
CA ASP A 107 -9.44 -8.06 -7.51
C ASP A 107 -10.62 -7.08 -7.60
N TYR A 108 -10.74 -6.08 -6.72
CA TYR A 108 -11.80 -5.08 -6.86
C TYR A 108 -11.44 -4.02 -7.89
N TRP A 109 -10.19 -3.56 -7.86
CA TRP A 109 -9.70 -2.51 -8.75
C TRP A 109 -9.51 -3.01 -10.19
N ALA A 110 -9.03 -4.23 -10.37
CA ALA A 110 -8.80 -4.86 -11.67
C ALA A 110 -10.04 -5.57 -12.23
N ALA A 111 -11.22 -5.40 -11.62
CA ALA A 111 -12.46 -5.94 -12.17
C ALA A 111 -12.72 -5.33 -13.57
N PRO A 112 -12.93 -6.14 -14.62
CA PRO A 112 -13.06 -5.64 -15.99
C PRO A 112 -14.43 -5.04 -16.30
N THR A 113 -15.44 -5.33 -15.48
CA THR A 113 -16.81 -4.83 -15.65
C THR A 113 -17.45 -4.50 -14.30
N SER A 114 -18.42 -3.59 -14.32
CA SER A 114 -19.20 -3.18 -13.16
C SER A 114 -19.95 -4.34 -12.49
N VAL A 115 -20.46 -5.29 -13.29
CA VAL A 115 -21.13 -6.51 -12.79
C VAL A 115 -20.16 -7.39 -12.00
N GLN A 116 -18.94 -7.60 -12.50
CA GLN A 116 -17.94 -8.39 -11.79
C GLN A 116 -17.47 -7.70 -10.50
N TRP A 117 -17.26 -6.38 -10.56
CA TRP A 117 -16.96 -5.57 -9.38
C TRP A 117 -18.06 -5.69 -8.32
N ALA A 118 -19.33 -5.49 -8.70
CA ALA A 118 -20.47 -5.58 -7.80
C ALA A 118 -20.64 -6.98 -7.21
N HIS A 119 -20.49 -8.02 -8.03
CA HIS A 119 -20.50 -9.40 -7.56
C HIS A 119 -19.42 -9.65 -6.52
N ARG A 120 -18.18 -9.18 -6.75
CA ARG A 120 -17.07 -9.27 -5.77
C ARG A 120 -17.41 -8.53 -4.46
N GLN A 121 -17.98 -7.34 -4.54
CA GLN A 121 -18.45 -6.59 -3.36
C GLN A 121 -19.54 -7.35 -2.57
N LEU A 122 -20.50 -7.94 -3.27
CA LEU A 122 -21.63 -8.64 -2.65
C LEU A 122 -21.26 -10.01 -2.07
N VAL A 123 -20.37 -10.76 -2.73
CA VAL A 123 -19.89 -12.05 -2.22
C VAL A 123 -19.00 -11.85 -0.99
N ASN A 124 -18.19 -10.78 -0.99
CA ASN A 124 -17.31 -10.46 0.12
C ASN A 124 -17.94 -9.50 1.14
N LYS A 125 -19.25 -9.61 1.38
CA LYS A 125 -20.02 -8.85 2.40
C LYS A 125 -19.40 -8.84 3.82
N ASN A 126 -18.34 -9.63 4.07
CA ASN A 126 -17.58 -9.73 5.31
C ASN A 126 -16.20 -9.02 5.30
N THR A 127 -15.78 -8.36 4.23
CA THR A 127 -14.60 -7.49 4.31
C THR A 127 -15.00 -6.23 5.08
N GLY A 128 -14.68 -6.20 6.37
CA GLY A 128 -15.01 -5.12 7.30
C GLY A 128 -14.61 -3.74 6.76
N SER A 129 -15.19 -2.68 7.35
CA SER A 129 -14.95 -1.29 6.97
C SER A 129 -13.47 -1.06 6.71
N SER A 130 -13.15 -0.55 5.51
CA SER A 130 -11.80 -0.17 5.13
C SER A 130 -11.17 0.72 6.21
N VAL A 131 -9.92 0.45 6.56
CA VAL A 131 -9.25 1.11 7.69
C VAL A 131 -8.48 2.34 7.20
N PRO A 132 -8.61 3.51 7.84
CA PRO A 132 -7.75 4.66 7.57
C PRO A 132 -6.27 4.26 7.66
N TYR A 133 -5.44 4.64 6.69
CA TYR A 133 -4.03 4.26 6.68
C TYR A 133 -3.28 4.69 7.95
N PRO A 134 -3.46 5.91 8.49
CA PRO A 134 -2.85 6.28 9.77
C PRO A 134 -3.28 5.38 10.93
N ASP A 135 -4.52 4.88 10.92
CA ASP A 135 -5.01 3.95 11.93
C ASP A 135 -4.41 2.56 11.78
N ALA A 136 -4.23 2.08 10.53
CA ALA A 136 -3.51 0.84 10.27
C ALA A 136 -2.08 0.92 10.82
N ILE A 137 -1.36 2.00 10.52
CA ILE A 137 -0.01 2.25 11.04
C ILE A 137 0.00 2.27 12.58
N ARG A 138 -0.94 2.99 13.19
CA ARG A 138 -1.05 3.07 14.66
C ARG A 138 -1.25 1.70 15.30
N ARG A 139 -2.11 0.85 14.71
CA ARG A 139 -2.34 -0.51 15.21
C ARG A 139 -1.10 -1.40 15.08
N PHE A 140 -0.35 -1.28 13.99
CA PHE A 140 0.91 -2.00 13.83
C PHE A 140 1.98 -1.57 14.86
N LEU A 141 2.02 -0.29 15.21
CA LEU A 141 2.99 0.25 16.17
C LEU A 141 2.60 0.04 17.64
N SER A 142 1.33 -0.21 17.94
CA SER A 142 0.84 -0.35 19.31
C SER A 142 1.28 -1.70 19.89
N PRO A 143 1.92 -1.74 21.07
CA PRO A 143 2.28 -2.99 21.75
C PRO A 143 1.08 -3.90 22.05
N GLU A 144 -0.07 -3.29 22.34
CA GLU A 144 -1.36 -3.93 22.61
C GLU A 144 -2.24 -4.03 21.34
N GLY A 145 -1.75 -3.52 20.21
CA GLY A 145 -2.44 -3.63 18.95
C GLY A 145 -2.45 -5.07 18.50
N ASP A 146 -3.62 -5.56 18.08
CA ASP A 146 -3.71 -6.84 17.38
C ASP A 146 -3.73 -6.57 15.87
N PRO A 147 -2.64 -6.82 15.13
CA PRO A 147 -2.64 -6.70 13.67
C PRO A 147 -3.68 -7.59 12.98
N ALA A 148 -4.15 -8.67 13.64
CA ALA A 148 -5.23 -9.51 13.13
C ALA A 148 -6.61 -8.82 13.21
N SER A 149 -6.74 -7.74 13.98
CA SER A 149 -7.96 -6.89 14.01
C SER A 149 -8.05 -5.94 12.82
N ILE A 150 -6.98 -5.81 12.03
CA ILE A 150 -6.99 -5.00 10.81
C ILE A 150 -7.78 -5.77 9.75
N PRO A 151 -8.78 -5.14 9.11
CA PRO A 151 -9.50 -5.77 8.00
C PRO A 151 -8.52 -6.31 6.96
N ALA A 152 -8.84 -7.45 6.35
CA ALA A 152 -7.97 -8.08 5.37
C ALA A 152 -7.58 -7.10 4.26
N PHE A 153 -6.28 -6.95 4.02
CA PHE A 153 -5.69 -6.16 2.95
C PHE A 153 -4.73 -7.03 2.12
N ASP A 154 -4.49 -6.62 0.88
CA ASP A 154 -3.65 -7.39 -0.05
C ASP A 154 -2.16 -7.02 0.07
N SER A 155 -1.34 -7.58 -0.81
CA SER A 155 0.09 -7.28 -0.89
C SER A 155 0.38 -5.80 -1.16
N TYR A 156 -0.52 -5.08 -1.84
CA TYR A 156 -0.38 -3.65 -2.08
C TYR A 156 -0.67 -2.82 -0.81
N GLY A 157 -1.61 -3.26 0.03
CA GLY A 157 -1.74 -2.73 1.40
C GLY A 157 -0.48 -2.99 2.22
N ALA A 158 0.04 -4.21 2.18
CA ALA A 158 1.21 -4.63 2.95
C ALA A 158 2.48 -3.84 2.59
N ILE A 159 2.75 -3.61 1.30
CA ILE A 159 3.92 -2.85 0.86
C ILE A 159 3.89 -1.41 1.39
N ASN A 160 2.73 -0.75 1.44
CA ASN A 160 2.60 0.60 2.01
C ASN A 160 3.02 0.66 3.48
N ILE A 161 2.61 -0.33 4.27
CA ILE A 161 2.99 -0.45 5.69
C ILE A 161 4.49 -0.77 5.81
N THR A 162 5.02 -1.65 4.96
CA THR A 162 6.47 -1.96 4.91
C THR A 162 7.30 -0.71 4.67
N HIS A 163 6.94 0.12 3.69
CA HIS A 163 7.65 1.37 3.40
C HIS A 163 7.67 2.32 4.59
N PHE A 164 6.55 2.44 5.31
CA PHE A 164 6.52 3.22 6.55
C PHE A 164 7.46 2.64 7.62
N LEU A 165 7.37 1.34 7.90
CA LEU A 165 8.16 0.71 8.97
C LEU A 165 9.67 0.77 8.68
N VAL A 166 10.08 0.46 7.45
CA VAL A 166 11.49 0.49 7.04
C VAL A 166 12.05 1.91 7.06
N SER A 167 11.30 2.88 6.54
CA SER A 167 11.74 4.28 6.53
C SER A 167 11.82 4.87 7.95
N SER A 168 10.95 4.43 8.87
CA SER A 168 10.99 4.80 10.30
C SER A 168 12.17 4.15 11.01
N ALA A 169 12.46 2.88 10.73
CA ALA A 169 13.62 2.18 11.28
C ALA A 169 14.93 2.88 10.87
N ARG A 170 15.05 3.23 9.58
CA ARG A 170 16.21 3.99 9.07
C ARG A 170 16.36 5.36 9.74
N GLU A 171 15.26 6.08 9.98
CA GLU A 171 15.28 7.37 10.67
C GLU A 171 15.76 7.23 12.12
N ILE A 172 15.24 6.27 12.88
CA ILE A 172 15.69 6.02 14.25
C ILE A 172 17.16 5.59 14.28
N SER A 173 17.56 4.69 13.37
CA SER A 173 18.98 4.29 13.26
C SER A 173 19.88 5.48 12.95
N GLY A 174 19.51 6.33 11.99
CA GLY A 174 20.28 7.53 11.65
C GLY A 174 20.35 8.53 12.80
N TRP A 175 19.24 8.73 13.53
CA TRP A 175 19.22 9.55 14.73
C TRP A 175 20.15 9.01 15.81
N SER A 176 20.10 7.69 16.08
CA SER A 176 20.99 7.04 17.03
C SER A 176 22.46 7.14 16.66
N THR A 177 22.81 7.02 15.37
CA THR A 177 24.18 7.24 14.90
C THR A 177 24.63 8.69 15.13
N MET A 178 23.74 9.66 14.92
CA MET A 178 24.06 11.08 15.02
C MET A 178 24.20 11.55 16.47
N THR A 179 23.34 11.07 17.37
CA THR A 179 23.33 11.48 18.78
C THR A 179 24.16 10.58 19.69
N GLY A 180 24.54 9.39 19.22
CA GLY A 180 25.13 8.33 20.05
C GLY A 180 24.15 7.69 21.02
N MET A 181 22.86 8.04 20.97
CA MET A 181 21.83 7.55 21.88
C MET A 181 21.01 6.44 21.23
N LEU A 182 21.00 5.25 21.84
CA LEU A 182 20.14 4.15 21.43
C LEU A 182 18.78 4.24 22.14
N SER A 183 17.69 4.26 21.35
CA SER A 183 16.32 4.22 21.89
C SER A 183 15.68 2.89 21.54
N MET A 184 15.90 1.89 22.39
CA MET A 184 15.29 0.56 22.22
C MET A 184 13.76 0.63 22.27
N GLU A 185 13.21 1.55 23.06
CA GLU A 185 11.76 1.82 23.14
C GLU A 185 11.14 2.21 21.80
N ARG A 186 11.91 2.81 20.89
CA ARG A 186 11.43 3.17 19.54
C ARG A 186 11.70 2.09 18.50
N LEU A 187 12.76 1.29 18.69
CA LEU A 187 13.17 0.26 17.74
C LEU A 187 12.35 -1.03 17.91
N GLU A 188 12.02 -1.41 19.14
CA GLU A 188 11.33 -2.66 19.44
C GLU A 188 9.90 -2.71 18.87
N PRO A 189 9.08 -1.64 18.94
CA PRO A 189 7.79 -1.61 18.25
C PRO A 189 7.94 -1.84 16.76
N LEU A 190 8.87 -1.17 16.08
CA LEU A 190 9.10 -1.33 14.63
C LEU A 190 9.52 -2.75 14.26
N ARG A 191 10.40 -3.36 15.06
CA ARG A 191 10.81 -4.76 14.86
C ARG A 191 9.60 -5.69 14.97
N THR A 192 8.79 -5.50 16.02
CA THR A 192 7.59 -6.31 16.28
C THR A 192 6.56 -6.12 15.16
N SER A 193 6.33 -4.89 14.72
CA SER A 193 5.45 -4.57 13.59
C SER A 193 5.92 -5.26 12.29
N LEU A 194 7.22 -5.25 12.00
CA LEU A 194 7.77 -5.91 10.79
C LEU A 194 7.57 -7.43 10.84
N LEU A 195 7.77 -8.06 12.01
CA LEU A 195 7.51 -9.48 12.19
C LEU A 195 6.02 -9.80 12.03
N ALA A 196 5.15 -8.97 12.61
CA ALA A 196 3.71 -9.12 12.49
C ALA A 196 3.18 -8.87 11.07
N LEU A 197 3.91 -8.09 10.25
CA LEU A 197 3.56 -7.84 8.86
C LEU A 197 3.93 -9.02 7.93
N SER A 198 4.89 -9.87 8.33
CA SER A 198 5.39 -10.98 7.51
C SER A 198 4.31 -11.90 6.92
N PRO A 199 3.25 -12.31 7.66
CA PRO A 199 2.17 -13.15 7.12
C PRO A 199 1.37 -12.48 6.00
N PHE A 200 1.28 -11.15 6.00
CA PHE A 200 0.54 -10.38 4.98
C PHE A 200 1.32 -10.22 3.68
N ILE A 201 2.65 -10.39 3.72
CA ILE A 201 3.52 -10.33 2.55
C ILE A 201 3.59 -11.70 1.85
N HIS A 202 3.57 -12.78 2.64
CA HIS A 202 3.71 -14.16 2.16
C HIS A 202 2.37 -14.90 2.12
N SER A 203 1.34 -14.31 1.50
CA SER A 203 0.06 -15.00 1.30
C SER A 203 0.29 -16.35 0.62
N HIS A 204 0.20 -17.42 1.43
CA HIS A 204 0.58 -18.78 1.06
C HIS A 204 -0.33 -19.29 -0.08
N PRO A 205 0.21 -19.74 -1.23
CA PRO A 205 -0.59 -20.38 -2.27
C PRO A 205 -0.94 -21.85 -1.99
N GLU A 206 -0.74 -22.37 -0.77
CA GLU A 206 -0.94 -23.81 -0.49
C GLU A 206 -2.15 -24.06 0.40
N ALA A 207 -3.33 -24.14 -0.22
CA ALA A 207 -4.45 -24.95 0.28
C ALA A 207 -5.40 -25.33 -0.86
N SER A 208 -4.88 -25.86 -1.97
CA SER A 208 -5.72 -26.58 -2.95
C SER A 208 -4.94 -27.63 -3.74
N ASN A 209 -4.20 -28.50 -3.05
CA ASN A 209 -3.90 -29.81 -3.61
C ASN A 209 -4.84 -30.83 -2.95
N PRO A 210 -5.96 -31.23 -3.59
CA PRO A 210 -6.59 -32.48 -3.21
C PRO A 210 -5.58 -33.59 -3.49
N SER A 211 -5.13 -34.25 -2.43
CA SER A 211 -4.31 -35.44 -2.53
C SER A 211 -4.96 -36.44 -3.51
N PRO A 212 -4.22 -36.96 -4.50
CA PRO A 212 -4.80 -37.86 -5.46
C PRO A 212 -5.10 -39.20 -4.79
N THR A 213 -6.38 -39.46 -4.57
CA THR A 213 -6.98 -40.67 -4.02
C THR A 213 -6.91 -41.85 -5.00
N TRP A 214 -5.72 -42.22 -5.49
CA TRP A 214 -5.54 -43.49 -6.23
C TRP A 214 -4.82 -44.59 -5.41
N ALA A 215 -4.41 -44.32 -4.16
CA ALA A 215 -3.79 -45.32 -3.28
C ALA A 215 -4.80 -46.19 -2.50
N ARG A 216 -6.01 -46.42 -3.03
CA ARG A 216 -6.94 -47.45 -2.53
C ARG A 216 -7.58 -48.18 -3.70
N GLN A 217 -6.86 -49.14 -4.28
CA GLN A 217 -7.38 -50.38 -4.88
C GLN A 217 -6.29 -51.00 -5.75
N ARG A 218 -5.36 -51.74 -5.15
CA ARG A 218 -4.70 -52.87 -5.80
C ARG A 218 -4.03 -53.72 -4.73
N GLY A 219 -4.71 -54.81 -4.36
CA GLY A 219 -4.27 -55.72 -3.31
C GLY A 219 -5.39 -56.60 -2.77
N ARG A 220 -6.19 -57.23 -3.66
CA ARG A 220 -6.96 -58.42 -3.31
C ARG A 220 -6.85 -59.47 -4.41
N ARG A 221 -6.21 -60.58 -4.03
CA ARG A 221 -6.32 -61.97 -4.52
C ARG A 221 -5.56 -62.32 -5.82
N PRO A 222 -5.14 -63.59 -6.01
CA PRO A 222 -5.59 -64.85 -5.35
C PRO A 222 -4.98 -65.11 -3.98
#